data_AF-A0A1T5K4Y1-F1
#
_entry.id   AF-A0A1T5K4Y1-F1
#
_cell.length_a   1.000
_cell.length_b   1.000
_cell.length_c   1.000
_cell.angle_alpha   90.00
_cell.angle_beta   90.00
_cell.angle_gamma   90.00
#
_symmetry.space_group_name_H-M   'P 1'
#
loop_
_entity.id
_entity.type
_entity.pdbx_description
1 polymer ?
#
loop_
_entity_poly.entity_id
_entity_poly.type
_entity_poly.pdbx_seq_one_letter_code
_entity_poly.pdbx_strand_id
1 'polypeptide(L)' 'MEAVLQKAKSFATMYLLLIIIGTSLFSIFVDYRALKKKKLKREAKLCRGLGYISLIAGVTFYVVINYVL' A
#
# COMPACT_ATOMS: atom_id res chain seq x y z
N MET A 1 -20.72 -0.97 23.90
CA MET A 1 -20.65 -0.40 22.54
C MET A 1 -19.21 -0.06 22.13
N GLU A 2 -18.38 0.49 23.01
CA GLU A 2 -17.00 0.90 22.66
C GLU A 2 -16.09 -0.25 22.22
N ALA A 3 -16.14 -1.42 22.89
CA ALA A 3 -15.31 -2.58 22.54
C ALA A 3 -15.59 -3.15 21.14
N VAL A 4 -16.85 -3.08 20.67
CA VAL A 4 -17.23 -3.50 19.31
C VAL A 4 -16.70 -2.51 18.27
N LEU A 5 -16.76 -1.21 18.59
CA LEU A 5 -16.23 -0.16 17.73
C LEU A 5 -14.71 -0.26 17.56
N GLN A 6 -13.99 -0.58 18.64
CA GLN A 6 -12.53 -0.76 18.64
C GLN A 6 -12.10 -1.97 17.80
N LYS A 7 -12.79 -3.12 17.95
CA LYS A 7 -12.53 -4.30 17.12
C LYS A 7 -12.82 -4.04 15.64
N ALA A 8 -13.91 -3.34 15.33
CA ALA A 8 -14.24 -2.97 13.96
C ALA A 8 -13.18 -2.04 13.34
N LYS A 9 -12.70 -1.05 14.11
CA LYS A 9 -11.59 -0.17 13.68
C LYS A 9 -10.33 -1.00 13.39
N SER A 10 -9.90 -1.86 14.30
CA SER A 10 -8.70 -2.70 14.11
C SER A 10 -8.80 -3.57 12.85
N PHE A 11 -9.96 -4.19 12.62
CA PHE A 11 -10.19 -5.02 11.45
C PHE A 11 -10.14 -4.20 10.15
N ALA A 12 -10.77 -3.02 10.13
CA ALA A 12 -10.71 -2.10 8.99
C ALA A 12 -9.28 -1.61 8.72
N THR A 13 -8.50 -1.28 9.75
CA THR A 13 -7.10 -0.86 9.61
C THR A 13 -6.24 -1.98 9.04
N MET A 14 -6.41 -3.22 9.48
CA MET A 14 -5.68 -4.38 8.96
C MET A 14 -6.03 -4.65 7.49
N TYR A 15 -7.32 -4.58 7.12
CA TYR A 15 -7.76 -4.73 5.73
C TYR A 15 -7.22 -3.63 4.83
N LEU A 16 -7.27 -2.37 5.28
CA LEU A 16 -6.68 -1.24 4.55
C LEU A 16 -5.18 -1.46 4.32
N LEU A 17 -4.46 -1.96 5.32
CA LEU A 17 -3.04 -2.27 5.18
C LEU A 17 -2.79 -3.32 4.09
N LEU A 18 -3.56 -4.41 4.12
CA LEU A 18 -3.46 -5.47 3.12
C LEU A 18 -3.75 -4.96 1.72
N ILE A 19 -4.74 -4.08 1.55
CA ILE A 19 -5.05 -3.45 0.27
C ILE A 19 -3.89 -2.56 -0.19
N ILE A 20 -3.32 -1.72 0.70
CA ILE A 20 -2.20 -0.85 0.35
C ILE A 20 -0.98 -1.67 -0.04
N ILE A 21 -0.63 -2.71 0.72
CA ILE A 21 0.49 -3.60 0.40
C ILE A 21 0.23 -4.32 -0.93
N GLY A 22 -0.94 -4.91 -1.11
CA GLY A 22 -1.31 -5.64 -2.33
C GLY A 22 -1.27 -4.75 -3.57
N THR A 23 -1.87 -3.56 -3.52
CA THR A 23 -1.87 -2.61 -4.64
C THR A 23 -0.48 -2.06 -4.93
N SER A 24 0.32 -1.79 -3.91
CA SER A 24 1.72 -1.35 -4.06
C SER A 24 2.58 -2.40 -4.74
N LEU A 25 2.48 -3.66 -4.31
CA LEU A 25 3.18 -4.79 -4.93
C LEU A 25 2.69 -5.01 -6.36
N PHE A 26 1.39 -4.93 -6.61
CA PHE A 26 0.82 -5.04 -7.95
C PHE A 26 1.40 -3.96 -8.88
N SER A 27 1.51 -2.72 -8.40
CA SER A 27 2.09 -1.64 -9.22
C SER A 27 3.59 -1.86 -9.51
N ILE A 28 4.35 -2.34 -8.52
CA ILE A 28 5.79 -2.64 -8.67
C ILE A 28 6.05 -3.79 -9.65
N PHE A 29 5.23 -4.85 -9.62
CA PHE A 29 5.50 -6.07 -10.37
C PHE A 29 4.68 -6.20 -11.66
N VAL A 30 3.40 -5.87 -11.62
CA VAL A 30 2.46 -6.06 -12.73
C VAL A 30 2.41 -4.82 -13.60
N ASP A 31 2.05 -3.66 -13.05
CA ASP A 31 1.91 -2.41 -13.83
C ASP A 31 3.25 -1.98 -14.43
N TYR A 32 4.33 -2.04 -13.64
CA TYR A 32 5.69 -1.78 -14.14
C TYR A 32 6.02 -2.64 -15.37
N ARG A 33 5.72 -3.95 -15.32
CA ARG A 33 5.98 -4.87 -16.45
C ARG A 33 5.07 -4.56 -17.62
N ALA A 34 3.80 -4.23 -17.38
CA ALA A 34 2.84 -3.86 -18.42
C ALA A 34 3.27 -2.57 -19.15
N LEU A 35 3.66 -1.53 -18.42
CA LEU A 35 4.16 -0.27 -18.97
C LEU A 35 5.49 -0.47 -19.73
N LYS A 36 6.39 -1.32 -19.21
CA LYS A 36 7.63 -1.67 -19.90
C LYS A 36 7.36 -2.40 -21.22
N LYS A 37 6.39 -3.32 -21.28
CA LYS A 37 5.97 -3.99 -22.53
C LYS A 37 5.43 -2.99 -23.56
N LYS A 38 4.76 -1.92 -23.12
CA LYS A 38 4.28 -0.83 -23.98
C LYS A 38 5.35 0.19 -24.38
N LYS A 39 6.64 -0.05 -24.06
CA LYS A 39 7.79 0.85 -24.29
C LYS A 39 7.70 2.19 -23.52
N LEU A 40 6.82 2.30 -22.54
CA LEU A 40 6.61 3.49 -21.69
C LEU A 40 7.58 3.48 -20.49
N LYS A 41 8.89 3.60 -20.78
CA LYS A 41 9.94 3.40 -19.77
C LYS A 41 9.95 4.45 -18.65
N ARG A 42 9.59 5.70 -18.95
CA ARG A 42 9.52 6.80 -17.97
C ARG A 42 8.39 6.56 -16.98
N GLU A 43 7.18 6.34 -17.49
CA GLU A 43 5.99 6.03 -16.69
C GLU A 43 6.17 4.75 -15.88
N ALA A 44 6.80 3.72 -16.46
CA ALA A 44 7.12 2.50 -15.72
C ALA A 44 7.98 2.81 -14.48
N LYS A 45 9.06 3.60 -14.62
CA LYS A 45 9.90 4.00 -13.47
C LYS A 45 9.10 4.77 -12.41
N LEU A 46 8.23 5.70 -12.84
CA LEU A 46 7.37 6.46 -11.93
C LEU A 46 6.39 5.55 -11.18
N CYS A 47 5.68 4.67 -11.89
CA CYS A 47 4.76 3.70 -11.34
C CYS A 47 5.44 2.79 -10.29
N ARG A 48 6.63 2.27 -10.59
CA ARG A 48 7.39 1.47 -9.63
C ARG A 48 7.85 2.29 -8.43
N GLY A 49 8.27 3.54 -8.64
CA GLY A 49 8.63 4.47 -7.57
C GLY A 49 7.45 4.76 -6.64
N LEU A 50 6.29 5.08 -7.20
CA LEU A 50 5.05 5.31 -6.47
C LEU A 50 4.64 4.06 -5.68
N GLY A 51 4.73 2.86 -6.29
CA GLY A 51 4.48 1.62 -5.58
C GLY A 51 5.38 1.43 -4.35
N TYR A 52 6.68 1.72 -4.45
CA TYR A 52 7.57 1.66 -3.27
C TYR A 52 7.25 2.73 -2.23
N ILE A 53 6.97 3.97 -2.65
CA ILE A 53 6.60 5.06 -1.75
C ILE A 53 5.32 4.70 -0.98
N SER A 54 4.28 4.23 -1.67
CA SER A 54 3.02 3.81 -1.06
C SER A 54 3.20 2.63 -0.12
N LEU A 55 4.06 1.66 -0.46
CA LEU A 55 4.38 0.53 0.41
C LEU A 55 5.04 1.01 1.71
N ILE A 56 6.08 1.83 1.60
CA ILE A 56 6.81 2.37 2.76
C ILE A 56 5.90 3.26 3.60
N ALA A 57 5.15 4.15 2.97
CA ALA A 57 4.22 5.05 3.66
C ALA A 57 3.13 4.27 4.39
N GLY A 58 2.51 3.26 3.76
CA GLY A 58 1.47 2.43 4.36
C GLY A 58 1.96 1.66 5.58
N VAL A 59 3.14 1.03 5.47
CA VAL A 59 3.74 0.30 6.59
C VAL A 59 4.12 1.26 7.73
N THR A 60 4.78 2.37 7.41
CA THR A 60 5.19 3.38 8.41
C THR A 60 3.97 3.93 9.15
N PHE A 61 2.90 4.27 8.42
CA PHE A 61 1.68 4.81 9.00
C PHE A 61 1.03 3.83 9.98
N TYR A 62 0.99 2.54 9.63
CA TYR A 62 0.48 1.51 10.53
C TYR A 62 1.29 1.33 11.79
N VAL A 63 2.61 1.37 11.67
CA VAL A 63 3.51 1.30 12.83
C VAL A 63 3.26 2.50 13.75
N VAL A 64 3.15 3.70 13.19
CA VAL A 64 2.87 4.92 13.99
C VAL A 64 1.53 4.80 14.71
N ILE A 65 0.47 4.37 14.02
CA ILE A 65 -0.86 4.24 14.63
C ILE A 65 -0.93 3.19 15.74
N ASN A 66 -0.19 2.08 15.64
CA ASN A 66 -0.32 0.97 16.60
C ASN A 66 0.71 1.03 17.74
N TYR A 67 1.86 1.67 17.52
CA TYR A 67 2.97 1.65 18.48
C TYR A 67 3.31 3.02 19.07
N VAL A 68 2.89 4.12 18.44
CA VAL A 68 3.20 5.48 18.91
C VAL A 68 1.96 6.17 19.48
N LEU A 69 0.79 5.93 18.89
CA LEU A 69 -0.50 6.53 19.24
C LEU A 69 -1.37 5.53 20.01
#